data_AF-A0A533UMT0-F1
#
_entry.id   AF-A0A533UMT0-F1
#
_cell.length_a   1.000
_cell.length_b   1.000
_cell.length_c   1.000
_cell.angle_alpha   90.00
_cell.angle_beta   90.00
_cell.angle_gamma   90.00
#
_symmetry.space_group_name_H-M   'P 1'
#
loop_
_entity.id
_entity.type
_entity.pdbx_description
1 polymer ?
#
loop_
_entity_poly.entity_id
_entity_poly.type
_entity_poly.pdbx_seq_one_letter_code
_entity_poly.pdbx_strand_id
1 'polypeptide(L)'
;MLSLILAESALELVPNELQNHNSVLAHSKRVNKNPSELILDVSWHFAAMKRIKNEIKRGRPDLVHFCMLEACSIPLYFENKLQIYIHTIEDKVISVGNNVHLPKSYHRFIGLIEKLYATGIIEEGEKKLLEIKNMGFGELIDKINPKEIIGLSTKGATSSYEKL
;
A
#
# COMPACT_ATOMS: atom_id res chain seq x y z
N MET A 1 1.47 13.33 -17.77
CA MET A 1 0.66 12.40 -16.94
C MET A 1 1.14 12.55 -15.52
N LEU A 2 0.24 12.78 -14.57
CA LEU A 2 0.60 12.94 -13.16
C LEU A 2 0.81 11.56 -12.53
N SER A 3 1.82 11.42 -11.66
CA SER A 3 2.03 10.21 -10.87
C SER A 3 1.89 10.55 -9.39
N LEU A 4 0.98 9.88 -8.69
CA LEU A 4 0.84 9.94 -7.24
C LEU A 4 1.51 8.72 -6.62
N ILE A 5 2.43 8.94 -5.68
CA ILE A 5 3.13 7.89 -4.98
C ILE A 5 2.83 7.99 -3.49
N LEU A 6 2.26 6.93 -2.91
CA LEU A 6 2.22 6.76 -1.45
C LEU A 6 3.54 6.13 -1.00
N ALA A 7 4.46 6.98 -0.52
CA ALA A 7 5.81 6.56 -0.12
C ALA A 7 5.83 5.95 1.29
N GLU A 8 6.77 5.01 1.52
CA GLU A 8 6.97 4.30 2.80
C GLU A 8 5.66 3.77 3.43
N SER A 9 4.75 3.27 2.61
CA SER A 9 3.43 2.83 3.03
C SER A 9 3.52 1.68 4.03
N ALA A 10 2.79 1.81 5.14
CA ALA A 10 2.70 0.83 6.23
C ALA A 10 1.86 -0.41 5.86
N LEU A 11 2.23 -1.06 4.76
CA LEU A 11 1.54 -2.18 4.13
C LEU A 11 2.52 -3.31 3.87
N GLU A 12 2.43 -4.36 4.68
CA GLU A 12 3.34 -5.50 4.63
C GLU A 12 2.70 -6.76 5.22
N LEU A 13 3.21 -7.94 4.88
CA LEU A 13 2.82 -9.18 5.55
C LEU A 13 3.36 -9.21 6.99
N VAL A 14 2.76 -10.02 7.86
CA VAL A 14 3.28 -10.20 9.22
C VAL A 14 4.70 -10.78 9.18
N PRO A 15 5.71 -10.06 9.73
CA PRO A 15 7.10 -10.50 9.73
C PRO A 15 7.29 -11.84 10.43
N ASN A 16 8.24 -12.66 9.96
CA ASN A 16 8.55 -13.98 10.52
C ASN A 16 8.76 -13.97 12.05
N GLU A 17 9.43 -12.93 12.58
CA GLU A 17 9.68 -12.75 14.01
C GLU A 17 8.41 -12.55 14.86
N LEU A 18 7.29 -12.17 14.24
CA LEU A 18 5.99 -11.93 14.90
C LEU A 18 4.98 -13.06 14.73
N GLN A 19 5.18 -13.95 13.77
CA GLN A 19 4.17 -14.95 13.38
C GLN A 19 3.76 -15.89 14.53
N ASN A 20 4.68 -16.17 15.46
CA ASN A 20 4.43 -17.03 16.62
C ASN A 20 3.87 -16.27 17.85
N HIS A 21 3.64 -14.97 17.74
CA HIS A 21 3.10 -14.18 18.85
C HIS A 21 1.61 -14.46 19.07
N ASN A 22 1.17 -14.57 20.33
CA ASN A 22 -0.21 -14.93 20.68
C ASN A 22 -1.27 -14.04 20.00
N SER A 23 -1.04 -12.73 19.87
CA SER A 23 -1.99 -11.83 19.20
C SER A 23 -2.13 -12.12 17.71
N VAL A 24 -1.04 -12.49 17.03
CA VAL A 24 -1.05 -12.88 15.61
C VAL A 24 -1.73 -14.23 15.45
N LEU A 25 -1.37 -15.21 16.28
CA LEU A 25 -1.98 -16.54 16.26
C LEU A 25 -3.49 -16.49 16.53
N ALA A 26 -3.94 -15.61 17.42
CA ALA A 26 -5.37 -15.40 17.68
C ALA A 26 -6.09 -14.82 16.45
N HIS A 27 -5.49 -13.83 15.78
CA HIS A 27 -6.06 -13.26 14.56
C HIS A 27 -6.09 -14.28 13.41
N SER A 28 -4.98 -14.99 13.17
CA SER A 28 -4.86 -16.08 12.21
C SER A 28 -5.94 -17.14 12.37
N LYS A 29 -6.19 -17.60 13.61
CA LYS A 29 -7.27 -18.55 13.90
C LYS A 29 -8.65 -17.98 13.59
N ARG A 30 -8.89 -16.70 13.89
CA ARG A 30 -10.18 -16.02 13.65
C ARG A 30 -10.51 -15.93 12.17
N VAL A 31 -9.52 -15.68 11.31
CA VAL A 31 -9.71 -15.53 9.86
C VAL A 31 -9.39 -16.80 9.07
N ASN A 32 -8.98 -17.88 9.75
CA ASN A 32 -8.59 -19.17 9.18
C ASN A 32 -7.54 -19.05 8.06
N LYS A 33 -6.44 -18.34 8.34
CA LYS A 33 -5.29 -18.14 7.43
C LYS A 33 -3.97 -18.35 8.16
N ASN A 34 -2.90 -18.65 7.43
CA ASN A 34 -1.58 -18.75 8.05
C ASN A 34 -1.10 -17.37 8.52
N PRO A 35 -0.40 -17.26 9.66
CA PRO A 35 0.16 -15.98 10.12
C PRO A 35 1.00 -15.25 9.06
N SER A 36 1.75 -15.99 8.24
CA SER A 36 2.58 -15.45 7.16
C SER A 36 1.80 -14.85 5.98
N GLU A 37 0.51 -15.14 5.88
CA GLU A 37 -0.38 -14.65 4.81
C GLU A 37 -1.16 -13.41 5.24
N LEU A 38 -1.10 -13.04 6.52
CA LEU A 38 -1.82 -11.89 7.05
C LEU A 38 -1.08 -10.61 6.76
N ILE A 39 -1.82 -9.53 6.50
CA ILE A 39 -1.26 -8.18 6.55
C ILE A 39 -1.05 -7.75 8.00
N LEU A 40 0.10 -7.12 8.27
CA LEU A 40 0.39 -6.52 9.56
C LEU A 40 -0.58 -5.35 9.80
N ASP A 41 -1.32 -5.38 10.91
CA ASP A 41 -2.29 -4.36 11.30
C ASP A 41 -2.21 -4.15 12.81
N VAL A 42 -1.97 -2.90 13.24
CA VAL A 42 -1.86 -2.53 14.64
C VAL A 42 -3.11 -2.86 15.44
N SER A 43 -4.29 -2.83 14.82
CA SER A 43 -5.58 -3.13 15.46
C SER A 43 -5.64 -4.57 15.97
N TRP A 44 -4.91 -5.49 15.32
CA TRP A 44 -4.82 -6.90 15.69
C TRP A 44 -3.50 -7.26 16.37
N HIS A 45 -2.41 -6.64 15.92
CA HIS A 45 -1.04 -7.08 16.18
C HIS A 45 -0.26 -6.14 17.11
N PHE A 46 -0.90 -5.12 17.72
CA PHE A 46 -0.24 -4.14 18.60
C PHE A 46 0.75 -4.75 19.60
N ALA A 47 0.34 -5.81 20.31
CA ALA A 47 1.20 -6.45 21.31
C ALA A 47 2.44 -7.13 20.69
N ALA A 48 2.29 -7.73 19.50
CA ALA A 48 3.42 -8.33 18.76
C ALA A 48 4.38 -7.25 18.25
N MET A 49 3.85 -6.15 17.71
CA MET A 49 4.62 -5.09 17.08
C MET A 49 5.60 -4.38 18.01
N LYS A 50 5.42 -4.45 19.34
CA LYS A 50 6.40 -3.93 20.32
C LYS A 50 7.78 -4.61 20.26
N ARG A 51 7.94 -5.66 19.45
CA ARG A 51 9.17 -6.44 19.30
C ARG A 51 9.96 -6.12 18.03
N ILE A 52 9.44 -5.22 17.18
CA ILE A 52 10.04 -4.95 15.86
C ILE A 52 10.58 -3.53 15.79
N LYS A 53 11.60 -3.32 14.96
CA LYS A 53 12.12 -1.97 14.69
C LYS A 53 11.07 -1.14 13.93
N ASN A 54 11.09 0.17 14.20
CA ASN A 54 10.24 1.15 13.52
C ASN A 54 8.74 0.85 13.61
N GLU A 55 8.28 0.25 14.71
CA GLU A 55 6.87 -0.11 14.94
C GLU A 55 5.88 1.04 14.65
N ILE A 56 6.27 2.29 14.92
CA ILE A 56 5.45 3.50 14.72
C ILE A 56 5.11 3.73 13.24
N LYS A 57 5.96 3.28 12.31
CA LYS A 57 5.75 3.40 10.86
C LYS A 57 5.03 2.20 10.24
N ARG A 58 4.69 1.17 11.03
CA ARG A 58 4.25 -0.13 10.52
C ARG A 58 2.79 -0.42 10.88
N GLY A 59 2.19 -1.39 10.18
CA GLY A 59 0.88 -1.93 10.53
C GLY A 59 -0.28 -0.93 10.46
N ARG A 60 -0.24 0.00 9.51
CA ARG A 60 -1.31 1.01 9.27
C ARG A 60 -1.84 0.93 7.83
N PRO A 61 -2.30 -0.25 7.37
CA PRO A 61 -2.84 -0.41 6.02
C PRO A 61 -4.15 0.37 5.81
N ASP A 62 -4.81 0.82 6.89
CA ASP A 62 -5.98 1.72 6.85
C ASP A 62 -5.68 3.06 6.16
N LEU A 63 -4.50 3.62 6.38
CA LEU A 63 -4.09 4.88 5.74
C LEU A 63 -3.94 4.70 4.23
N VAL A 64 -3.34 3.57 3.80
CA VAL A 64 -3.21 3.24 2.39
C VAL A 64 -4.58 3.02 1.76
N HIS A 65 -5.47 2.29 2.45
CA HIS A 65 -6.84 2.06 1.98
C HIS A 65 -7.59 3.37 1.75
N PHE A 66 -7.56 4.28 2.72
CA PHE A 66 -8.22 5.58 2.62
C PHE A 66 -7.67 6.41 1.46
N CYS A 67 -6.34 6.56 1.37
CA CYS A 67 -5.71 7.32 0.30
C CYS A 67 -6.02 6.73 -1.09
N MET A 68 -6.03 5.41 -1.22
CA MET A 68 -6.36 4.76 -2.49
C MET A 68 -7.84 4.95 -2.87
N LEU A 69 -8.78 4.90 -1.92
CA LEU A 69 -10.18 5.19 -2.19
C LEU A 69 -10.38 6.61 -2.72
N GLU A 70 -9.74 7.60 -2.10
CA GLU A 70 -9.80 8.99 -2.55
C GLU A 70 -9.18 9.15 -3.95
N ALA A 71 -7.94 8.65 -4.14
CA ALA A 71 -7.22 8.77 -5.41
C ALA A 71 -7.93 8.08 -6.59
N CYS A 72 -8.60 6.94 -6.35
CA CYS A 72 -9.35 6.21 -7.39
C CYS A 72 -10.77 6.75 -7.63
N SER A 73 -11.17 7.84 -6.97
CA SER A 73 -12.53 8.38 -7.05
C SER A 73 -12.62 9.78 -7.69
N ILE A 74 -11.48 10.37 -8.06
CA ILE A 74 -11.43 11.71 -8.67
C ILE A 74 -11.48 11.66 -10.21
N PRO A 75 -11.96 12.72 -10.87
CA PRO A 75 -12.04 12.78 -12.35
C PRO A 75 -10.72 12.48 -13.06
N LEU A 76 -9.60 12.95 -12.50
CA LEU A 76 -8.28 12.75 -13.09
C LEU A 76 -7.92 11.27 -13.27
N TYR A 77 -8.38 10.41 -12.36
CA TYR A 77 -8.18 8.97 -12.44
C TYR A 77 -9.06 8.34 -13.53
N PHE A 78 -10.35 8.70 -13.59
CA PHE A 78 -11.27 8.20 -14.63
C PHE A 78 -10.89 8.65 -16.05
N GLU A 79 -10.26 9.82 -16.16
CA GLU A 79 -9.73 10.35 -17.43
C GLU A 79 -8.34 9.78 -17.80
N ASN A 80 -7.81 8.80 -17.04
CA ASN A 80 -6.48 8.21 -17.24
C ASN A 80 -5.33 9.23 -17.22
N LYS A 81 -5.48 10.33 -16.48
CA LYS A 81 -4.47 11.39 -16.34
C LYS A 81 -3.64 11.26 -15.06
N LEU A 82 -4.01 10.33 -14.19
CA LEU A 82 -3.33 10.00 -12.94
C LEU A 82 -2.87 8.53 -12.94
N GLN A 83 -1.58 8.31 -12.69
CA GLN A 83 -1.03 7.01 -12.34
C GLN A 83 -0.83 6.94 -10.82
N ILE A 84 -1.17 5.82 -10.20
CA ILE A 84 -1.09 5.63 -8.75
C ILE A 84 -0.12 4.50 -8.44
N TYR A 85 0.83 4.79 -7.56
CA TYR A 85 1.79 3.84 -7.03
C TYR A 85 1.77 3.83 -5.51
N ILE A 86 1.95 2.66 -4.92
CA ILE A 86 2.13 2.47 -3.48
C ILE A 86 3.51 1.86 -3.30
N HIS A 87 4.44 2.61 -2.75
CA HIS A 87 5.73 2.11 -2.31
C HIS A 87 5.62 1.70 -0.85
N THR A 88 5.87 0.44 -0.52
CA THR A 88 5.72 -0.10 0.84
C THR A 88 6.98 0.09 1.68
N ILE A 89 6.89 -0.16 2.98
CA ILE A 89 8.05 -0.13 3.88
C ILE A 89 9.03 -1.29 3.65
N GLU A 90 8.64 -2.30 2.88
CA GLU A 90 9.45 -3.47 2.52
C GLU A 90 10.02 -3.39 1.09
N ASP A 91 10.13 -2.17 0.54
CA ASP A 91 10.66 -1.89 -0.81
C ASP A 91 9.97 -2.71 -1.92
N LYS A 92 8.63 -2.72 -1.85
CA LYS A 92 7.78 -3.19 -2.94
C LYS A 92 6.98 -2.02 -3.50
N VAL A 93 6.71 -2.09 -4.80
CA VAL A 93 5.81 -1.16 -5.48
C VAL A 93 4.58 -1.90 -5.96
N ILE A 94 3.41 -1.39 -5.56
CA ILE A 94 2.12 -1.77 -6.13
C ILE A 94 1.74 -0.69 -7.14
N SER A 95 1.56 -1.08 -8.40
CA SER A 95 0.95 -0.22 -9.43
C SER A 95 -0.54 -0.49 -9.55
N VAL A 96 -1.33 0.58 -9.63
CA VAL A 96 -2.79 0.51 -9.82
C VAL A 96 -3.13 0.72 -11.29
N GLY A 97 -3.93 -0.18 -11.85
CA GLY A 97 -4.44 -0.07 -13.22
C GLY A 97 -5.47 1.05 -13.36
N ASN A 98 -5.89 1.29 -14.60
CA ASN A 98 -6.90 2.30 -14.90
C ASN A 98 -8.31 1.81 -14.53
N ASN A 99 -9.17 2.73 -14.06
CA ASN A 99 -10.59 2.45 -13.77
C ASN A 99 -10.83 1.27 -12.81
N VAL A 100 -9.88 0.99 -11.91
CA VAL A 100 -10.02 -0.04 -10.87
C VAL A 100 -11.01 0.44 -9.81
N HIS A 101 -11.99 -0.41 -9.50
CA HIS A 101 -12.96 -0.18 -8.43
C HIS A 101 -12.48 -0.87 -7.16
N LEU A 102 -11.93 -0.08 -6.23
CA LEU A 102 -11.40 -0.63 -4.98
C LEU A 102 -12.52 -1.03 -4.00
N PRO A 103 -12.33 -2.09 -3.20
CA PRO A 103 -13.26 -2.43 -2.15
C PRO A 103 -13.39 -1.29 -1.13
N LYS A 104 -14.60 -0.74 -0.97
CA LYS A 104 -14.91 0.27 0.06
C LYS A 104 -14.81 -0.28 1.49
N SER A 105 -15.02 -1.58 1.67
CA SER A 105 -14.89 -2.25 2.97
C SER A 105 -13.42 -2.56 3.24
N TYR A 106 -12.92 -2.10 4.38
CA TYR A 106 -11.55 -2.34 4.82
C TYR A 106 -11.19 -3.83 4.83
N HIS A 107 -12.04 -4.71 5.39
CA HIS A 107 -11.76 -6.15 5.41
C HIS A 107 -11.68 -6.77 4.02
N ARG A 108 -12.48 -6.30 3.05
CA ARG A 108 -12.38 -6.75 1.66
C ARG A 108 -11.12 -6.22 0.99
N PHE A 109 -10.71 -5.00 1.30
CA PHE A 109 -9.44 -4.44 0.84
C PHE A 109 -8.25 -5.26 1.37
N ILE A 110 -8.22 -5.58 2.67
CA ILE A 110 -7.18 -6.44 3.24
C ILE A 110 -7.12 -7.79 2.54
N GLY A 111 -8.26 -8.46 2.35
CA GLY A 111 -8.28 -9.72 1.61
C GLY A 111 -7.77 -9.61 0.16
N LEU A 112 -8.02 -8.48 -0.51
CA LEU A 112 -7.48 -8.19 -1.84
C LEU A 112 -5.96 -8.00 -1.80
N ILE A 113 -5.43 -7.26 -0.82
CA ILE A 113 -3.99 -7.05 -0.68
C ILE A 113 -3.27 -8.36 -0.31
N GLU A 114 -3.79 -9.15 0.61
CA GLU A 114 -3.24 -10.46 0.96
C GLU A 114 -3.15 -11.36 -0.29
N LYS A 115 -4.22 -11.37 -1.11
CA LYS A 115 -4.21 -12.08 -2.39
C LYS A 115 -3.14 -11.52 -3.33
N LEU A 116 -3.03 -10.19 -3.45
CA LEU A 116 -2.01 -9.54 -4.29
C LEU A 116 -0.59 -9.93 -3.87
N TYR A 117 -0.30 -10.00 -2.56
CA TYR A 117 0.98 -10.45 -2.05
C TYR A 117 1.27 -11.92 -2.42
N ALA A 118 0.24 -12.77 -2.40
CA ALA A 118 0.38 -14.18 -2.74
C ALA A 118 0.56 -14.42 -4.25
N THR A 119 -0.14 -13.68 -5.11
CA THR A 119 -0.17 -13.93 -6.56
C THR A 119 0.76 -13.01 -7.36
N GLY A 120 1.21 -11.89 -6.79
CA GLY A 120 1.96 -10.85 -7.49
C GLY A 120 1.10 -9.94 -8.36
N ILE A 121 -0.11 -10.37 -8.72
CA ILE A 121 -0.99 -9.66 -9.66
C ILE A 121 -2.47 -9.95 -9.37
N ILE A 122 -3.31 -8.93 -9.56
CA ILE A 122 -4.78 -9.05 -9.63
C ILE A 122 -5.21 -8.61 -11.02
N GLU A 123 -5.96 -9.46 -11.71
CA GLU A 123 -6.38 -9.24 -13.09
C GLU A 123 -7.86 -9.60 -13.31
N GLU A 124 -8.46 -8.98 -14.31
CA GLU A 124 -9.80 -9.28 -14.84
C GLU A 124 -9.69 -9.47 -16.36
N GLY A 125 -9.67 -10.72 -16.80
CA GLY A 125 -9.31 -11.06 -18.18
C GLY A 125 -7.89 -10.59 -18.49
N GLU A 126 -7.71 -9.79 -19.54
CA GLU A 126 -6.40 -9.24 -19.93
C GLU A 126 -6.03 -7.96 -19.16
N LYS A 127 -6.94 -7.43 -18.32
CA LYS A 127 -6.71 -6.18 -17.61
C LYS A 127 -5.99 -6.43 -16.29
N LYS A 128 -4.79 -5.89 -16.15
CA LYS A 128 -4.06 -5.82 -14.87
C LYS A 128 -4.68 -4.74 -14.00
N LEU A 129 -5.28 -5.13 -12.88
CA LEU A 129 -5.89 -4.22 -11.91
C LEU A 129 -4.88 -3.74 -10.87
N LEU A 130 -4.12 -4.67 -10.29
CA LEU A 130 -3.04 -4.38 -9.35
C LEU A 130 -1.86 -5.29 -9.67
N GLU A 131 -0.63 -4.78 -9.58
CA GLU A 131 0.59 -5.57 -9.76
C GLU A 131 1.60 -5.14 -8.70
N ILE A 132 2.20 -6.10 -7.99
CA ILE A 132 3.22 -5.86 -6.97
C ILE A 132 4.58 -6.37 -7.45
N LYS A 133 5.63 -5.55 -7.30
CA LYS A 133 7.01 -5.89 -7.67
C LYS A 133 7.97 -5.53 -6.55
N ASN A 134 9.03 -6.30 -6.39
CA ASN A 134 10.19 -5.89 -5.59
C ASN A 134 10.89 -4.77 -6.35
N MET A 135 10.82 -3.55 -5.81
CA MET A 135 11.31 -2.34 -6.47
C MET A 135 11.44 -1.25 -5.41
N GLY A 136 12.64 -0.67 -5.29
CA GLY A 136 12.88 0.42 -4.35
C GLY A 136 12.28 1.75 -4.83
N PHE A 137 12.19 2.72 -3.92
CA PHE A 137 11.66 4.05 -4.26
C PHE A 137 12.46 4.76 -5.37
N GLY A 138 13.81 4.69 -5.33
CA GLY A 138 14.66 5.28 -6.37
C GLY A 138 14.40 4.66 -7.75
N GLU A 139 14.33 3.33 -7.82
CA GLU A 139 14.03 2.60 -9.05
C GLU A 139 12.64 2.95 -9.60
N LEU A 140 11.65 3.18 -8.72
CA LEU A 140 10.33 3.65 -9.12
C LEU A 140 10.41 5.04 -9.77
N ILE A 141 11.16 5.96 -9.16
CA ILE A 141 11.35 7.30 -9.72
C ILE A 141 12.05 7.23 -11.08
N ASP A 142 13.11 6.44 -11.21
CA ASP A 142 13.83 6.25 -12.48
C ASP A 142 12.92 5.66 -13.56
N LYS A 143 12.07 4.70 -13.20
CA LYS A 143 11.08 4.11 -14.11
C LYS A 143 10.03 5.11 -14.57
N ILE A 144 9.54 5.96 -13.66
CA ILE A 144 8.56 7.01 -13.99
C ILE A 144 9.21 8.10 -14.85
N ASN A 145 10.51 8.36 -14.61
CA ASN A 145 11.30 9.42 -15.24
C ASN A 145 10.57 10.79 -15.26
N PRO A 146 10.16 11.31 -14.08
CA PRO A 146 9.37 12.53 -14.02
C PRO A 146 10.22 13.77 -14.34
N LYS A 147 9.59 14.77 -14.96
CA LYS A 147 10.23 16.09 -15.18
C LYS A 147 10.51 16.83 -13.88
N GLU A 148 9.66 16.61 -12.87
CA GLU A 148 9.72 17.27 -11.57
C GLU A 148 9.18 16.32 -10.50
N ILE A 149 9.77 16.39 -9.31
CA ILE A 149 9.40 15.59 -8.14
C ILE A 149 9.07 16.53 -6.99
N ILE A 150 7.84 16.39 -6.47
CA ILE A 150 7.36 17.21 -5.34
C ILE A 150 7.08 16.29 -4.16
N GLY A 151 7.80 16.52 -3.05
CA GLY A 151 7.59 15.84 -1.79
C GLY A 151 6.75 16.70 -0.83
N LEU A 152 5.63 16.18 -0.35
CA LEU A 152 4.79 16.88 0.63
C LEU A 152 5.35 16.64 2.05
N SER A 153 5.73 17.71 2.74
CA SER A 153 6.29 17.64 4.09
C SER A 153 5.94 18.86 4.91
N THR A 154 5.64 18.65 6.20
CA THR A 154 5.41 19.74 7.16
C THR A 154 6.66 20.57 7.45
N LYS A 155 7.84 20.06 7.08
CA LYS A 155 9.13 20.78 7.20
C LYS A 155 9.54 21.48 5.91
N GLY A 156 8.78 21.31 4.82
CA GLY A 156 9.08 21.89 3.52
C GLY A 156 8.76 23.39 3.43
N ALA A 157 9.13 24.01 2.32
CA ALA A 157 8.71 25.38 2.03
C ALA A 157 7.21 25.41 1.67
N THR A 158 6.48 26.38 2.20
CA THR A 158 5.09 26.61 1.83
C THR A 158 5.01 27.09 0.39
N SER A 159 4.23 26.40 -0.45
CA SER A 159 3.96 26.78 -1.83
C SER A 159 2.48 26.55 -2.15
N SER A 160 2.02 27.07 -3.29
CA SER A 160 0.69 26.81 -3.84
C SER A 160 0.82 26.07 -5.17
N TYR A 161 -0.22 25.34 -5.57
CA TYR A 161 -0.17 24.54 -6.80
C TYR A 161 -0.07 25.41 -8.06
N GLU A 162 -0.49 26.69 -8.01
CA GLU A 162 -0.35 27.62 -9.15
C GLU A 162 1.10 28.06 -9.41
N LYS A 163 2.01 27.80 -8.46
CA LYS A 163 3.43 28.17 -8.55
C LYS A 163 4.34 27.01 -8.95
N LEU A 164 3.77 25.83 -9.13
CA LEU A 164 4.43 24.60 -9.58
C LEU A 164 4.15 24.44 -11.08
#